data_AF-M7AHV6-F1
#
_entry.id   AF-M7AHV6-F1
#
_cell.length_a   1.000
_cell.length_b   1.000
_cell.length_c   1.000
_cell.angle_alpha   90.00
_cell.angle_beta   90.00
_cell.angle_gamma   90.00
#
_symmetry.space_group_name_H-M   'P 1'
#
loop_
_entity.id
_entity.type
_entity.pdbx_description
1 polymer ?
#
loop_
_entity_poly.entity_id
_entity_poly.type
_entity_poly.pdbx_seq_one_letter_code
_entity_poly.pdbx_strand_id
1 'polypeptide(L)'
;MDAVAQRTKQPQYRPTPQDKDLKRLDILGRKVYTSSTLQFRIANYSALLASYDFDNYNKLFEFASYILGDRRADFKSILIEGQLISRMALQAFLDTAGTAARATATAVVMRRSSWLSASGIPKDLQTKVEDLPL
;
A
#
# COMPACT_ATOMS: atom_id res chain seq x y z
N MET A 1 7.03 -28.85 -57.12
CA MET A 1 7.67 -29.73 -56.14
C MET A 1 7.93 -28.92 -54.87
N ASP A 2 6.93 -28.98 -54.01
CA ASP A 2 6.85 -28.77 -52.57
C ASP A 2 8.05 -28.16 -51.84
N ALA A 3 7.89 -26.88 -51.46
CA ALA A 3 8.69 -26.22 -50.44
C ALA A 3 7.79 -25.51 -49.41
N VAL A 4 6.71 -26.16 -48.94
CA VAL A 4 5.87 -25.62 -47.84
C VAL A 4 5.27 -26.77 -47.03
N ALA A 5 6.07 -27.42 -46.16
CA ALA A 5 5.48 -28.36 -45.18
C ALA A 5 6.37 -28.65 -43.96
N GLN A 6 6.95 -27.64 -43.32
CA GLN A 6 7.45 -27.81 -41.94
C GLN A 6 7.12 -26.60 -41.06
N ARG A 7 5.82 -26.40 -40.82
CA ARG A 7 5.38 -25.79 -39.56
C ARG A 7 5.31 -26.91 -38.53
N THR A 8 6.38 -27.04 -37.75
CA THR A 8 6.39 -27.71 -36.45
C THR A 8 5.16 -27.27 -35.66
N LYS A 9 4.18 -28.17 -35.54
CA LYS A 9 3.06 -28.00 -34.61
C LYS A 9 3.66 -28.03 -33.21
N GLN A 10 3.81 -26.88 -32.58
CA GLN A 10 4.01 -26.84 -31.13
C GLN A 10 2.85 -27.62 -30.49
N PRO A 11 3.12 -28.54 -29.55
CA PRO A 11 2.05 -29.19 -28.81
C PRO A 11 1.23 -28.09 -28.12
N GLN A 12 -0.09 -28.15 -28.32
CA GLN A 12 -1.03 -27.17 -27.80
C GLN A 12 -0.96 -27.22 -26.27
N TYR A 13 -0.25 -26.26 -25.66
CA TYR A 13 -0.11 -26.18 -24.21
C TYR A 13 -1.50 -26.03 -23.59
N ARG A 14 -1.94 -27.05 -22.87
CA ARG A 14 -3.19 -27.03 -22.12
C ARG A 14 -2.83 -26.75 -20.66
N PRO A 15 -3.25 -25.61 -20.08
CA PRO A 15 -2.92 -25.27 -18.71
C PRO A 15 -3.45 -26.33 -17.75
N THR A 16 -2.59 -26.78 -16.83
CA THR A 16 -3.01 -27.64 -15.73
C THR A 16 -3.91 -26.85 -14.76
N PRO A 17 -4.72 -27.53 -13.92
CA PRO A 17 -5.46 -26.84 -12.85
C PRO A 17 -4.56 -25.98 -11.96
N GLN A 18 -3.36 -26.48 -11.64
CA GLN A 18 -2.35 -25.77 -10.86
C GLN A 18 -1.89 -24.47 -11.55
N ASP A 19 -1.67 -24.48 -12.87
CA ASP A 19 -1.27 -23.27 -13.61
C ASP A 19 -2.34 -22.17 -13.54
N LYS A 20 -3.62 -22.56 -13.52
CA LYS A 20 -4.74 -21.61 -13.40
C LYS A 20 -4.76 -20.96 -12.02
N ASP A 21 -4.46 -21.72 -10.97
CA ASP A 21 -4.44 -21.22 -9.60
C ASP A 21 -3.23 -20.32 -9.34
N LEU A 22 -2.05 -20.67 -9.87
CA LEU A 22 -0.87 -19.79 -9.83
C LEU A 22 -1.14 -18.46 -10.54
N LYS A 23 -1.79 -18.51 -11.71
CA LYS A 23 -2.19 -17.31 -12.45
C LYS A 23 -3.18 -16.45 -11.67
N ARG A 24 -4.16 -17.07 -10.98
CA ARG A 24 -5.11 -16.35 -10.11
C ARG A 24 -4.39 -15.67 -8.95
N LEU A 25 -3.41 -16.34 -8.35
CA LEU A 25 -2.60 -15.80 -7.25
C LEU A 25 -1.76 -14.59 -7.71
N ASP A 26 -1.13 -14.64 -8.89
CA ASP A 26 -0.40 -13.47 -9.43
C ASP A 26 -1.35 -12.29 -9.72
N ILE A 27 -2.52 -12.56 -10.30
CA ILE A 27 -3.53 -11.52 -10.55
C ILE A 27 -3.99 -10.88 -9.25
N LEU A 28 -4.26 -11.69 -8.21
CA LEU A 28 -4.64 -11.20 -6.89
C LEU A 28 -3.51 -10.35 -6.29
N GLY A 29 -2.28 -10.86 -6.29
CA GLY A 29 -1.11 -10.13 -5.81
C GLY A 29 -0.92 -8.79 -6.53
N ARG A 30 -1.07 -8.75 -7.85
CA ARG A 30 -1.00 -7.49 -8.61
C ARG A 30 -2.07 -6.48 -8.20
N LYS A 31 -3.31 -6.94 -7.99
CA LYS A 31 -4.40 -6.07 -7.54
C LYS A 31 -4.15 -5.53 -6.13
N VAL A 32 -3.74 -6.39 -5.20
CA VAL A 32 -3.41 -5.99 -3.83
C VAL A 32 -2.25 -5.00 -3.85
N TYR A 33 -1.18 -5.26 -4.61
CA TYR A 33 -0.03 -4.36 -4.75
C TYR A 33 -0.45 -2.97 -5.23
N THR A 34 -1.20 -2.88 -6.35
CA THR A 34 -1.62 -1.59 -6.90
C THR A 34 -2.53 -0.83 -5.94
N SER A 35 -3.51 -1.52 -5.33
CA SER A 35 -4.46 -0.90 -4.39
C SER A 35 -3.76 -0.42 -3.12
N SER A 36 -2.93 -1.26 -2.50
CA SER A 36 -2.21 -0.92 -1.28
C SER A 36 -1.15 0.17 -1.51
N THR A 37 -0.46 0.17 -2.64
CA THR A 37 0.46 1.26 -2.99
C THR A 37 -0.28 2.60 -3.12
N LEU A 38 -1.48 2.60 -3.71
CA LEU A 38 -2.32 3.80 -3.77
C LEU A 38 -2.77 4.25 -2.37
N GLN A 39 -3.25 3.33 -1.53
CA GLN A 39 -3.61 3.63 -0.15
C GLN A 39 -2.44 4.20 0.65
N PHE A 40 -1.23 3.65 0.46
CA PHE A 40 -0.01 4.16 1.11
C PHE A 40 0.26 5.61 0.71
N ARG A 41 0.15 5.94 -0.59
CA ARG A 41 0.33 7.32 -1.07
C ARG A 41 -0.71 8.27 -0.50
N ILE A 42 -1.98 7.86 -0.50
CA ILE A 42 -3.07 8.65 0.09
C ILE A 42 -2.79 8.91 1.57
N ALA A 43 -2.51 7.86 2.33
CA ALA A 43 -2.19 7.96 3.75
C ALA A 43 -0.99 8.87 4.04
N ASN A 44 0.06 8.79 3.22
CA ASN A 44 1.22 9.66 3.35
C ASN A 44 0.88 11.14 3.12
N TYR A 45 0.10 11.46 2.08
CA TYR A 45 -0.37 12.83 1.86
C TYR A 45 -1.30 13.32 2.98
N SER A 46 -2.20 12.46 3.44
CA SER A 46 -3.12 12.79 4.52
C SER A 46 -2.39 13.02 5.86
N ALA A 47 -1.35 12.23 6.16
CA ALA A 47 -0.49 12.45 7.32
C ALA A 47 0.22 13.81 7.22
N LEU A 48 0.74 14.16 6.04
CA LEU A 48 1.36 15.47 5.82
C LEU A 48 0.36 16.61 6.06
N LEU A 49 -0.85 16.51 5.52
CA LEU A 49 -1.91 17.51 5.73
C LEU A 49 -2.27 17.65 7.22
N ALA A 50 -2.46 16.54 7.94
CA ALA A 50 -2.76 16.56 9.36
C ALA A 50 -1.64 17.20 10.21
N SER A 51 -0.37 17.00 9.80
CA SER A 51 0.77 17.69 10.43
C SER A 51 0.71 19.19 10.18
N TYR A 52 0.38 19.62 8.96
CA TYR A 52 0.23 21.05 8.65
C TYR A 52 -0.93 21.69 9.41
N ASP A 53 -2.07 21.00 9.54
CA ASP A 53 -3.20 21.50 10.32
C ASP A 53 -2.82 21.69 11.79
N PHE A 54 -2.09 20.74 12.38
CA PHE A 54 -1.56 20.87 13.73
C PHE A 54 -0.68 22.13 13.87
N ASP A 55 0.24 22.36 12.94
CA ASP A 55 1.11 23.54 12.93
C ASP A 55 0.33 24.84 12.70
N ASN A 56 -0.74 24.80 11.89
CA ASN A 56 -1.62 25.94 11.67
C ASN A 56 -2.35 26.31 12.97
N TYR A 57 -2.87 25.34 13.72
CA TYR A 57 -3.48 25.63 15.02
C TYR A 57 -2.47 26.18 16.04
N ASN A 58 -1.21 25.73 16.02
CA ASN A 58 -0.13 26.33 16.83
C ASN A 58 0.07 27.80 16.49
N LYS A 59 0.15 28.15 15.20
CA LYS A 59 0.27 29.55 14.76
C LYS A 59 -0.95 30.38 15.14
N LEU A 60 -2.16 29.83 15.01
CA LEU A 60 -3.40 30.50 15.43
C LEU A 60 -3.43 30.79 16.93
N PHE A 61 -2.71 30.02 17.74
CA PHE A 61 -2.59 30.26 19.18
C PHE A 61 -1.90 31.60 19.49
N GLU A 62 -0.97 32.04 18.64
CA GLU A 62 -0.34 33.37 18.75
C GLU A 62 -1.35 34.50 18.54
N PHE A 63 -2.43 34.25 17.79
CA PHE A 63 -3.47 35.24 17.54
C PHE A 63 -4.50 35.32 18.67
N ALA A 64 -4.51 34.37 19.60
CA ALA A 64 -5.45 34.37 20.73
C ALA A 64 -5.29 35.61 21.63
N SER A 65 -4.13 36.27 21.61
CA SER A 65 -3.90 37.51 22.34
C SER A 65 -4.65 38.73 21.78
N TYR A 66 -5.11 38.68 20.53
CA TYR A 66 -5.84 39.77 19.87
C TYR A 66 -7.36 39.61 19.99
N ILE A 67 -7.85 38.48 20.51
CA ILE A 67 -9.28 38.24 20.73
C ILE A 67 -9.75 38.97 21.99
N LEU A 68 -10.96 39.56 21.93
CA LEU A 68 -11.67 40.16 23.06
C LEU A 68 -11.75 39.19 24.25
N GLY A 69 -11.59 39.71 25.47
CA GLY A 69 -11.39 38.88 26.67
C GLY A 69 -12.51 37.89 26.96
N ASP A 70 -13.76 38.27 26.65
CA ASP A 70 -14.96 37.45 26.82
C ASP A 70 -14.99 36.22 25.89
N ARG A 71 -14.47 36.34 24.66
CA ARG A 71 -14.44 35.24 23.66
C ARG A 71 -13.11 34.50 23.58
N ARG A 72 -12.09 34.98 24.29
CA ARG A 72 -10.73 34.42 24.23
C ARG A 72 -10.67 32.97 24.71
N ALA A 73 -11.39 32.64 25.77
CA ALA A 73 -11.44 31.28 26.32
C ALA A 73 -12.05 30.31 25.30
N ASP A 74 -13.19 30.69 24.72
CA ASP A 74 -13.87 29.90 23.69
C ASP A 74 -12.98 29.70 22.46
N PHE A 75 -12.32 30.76 21.99
CA PHE A 75 -11.39 30.67 20.86
C PHE A 75 -10.23 29.70 21.15
N LYS A 76 -9.60 29.81 22.32
CA LYS A 76 -8.52 28.87 22.73
C LYS A 76 -9.02 27.42 22.81
N SER A 77 -10.24 27.21 23.29
CA SER A 77 -10.84 25.87 23.35
C SER A 77 -10.95 25.25 21.95
N ILE A 78 -11.42 26.01 20.96
CA ILE A 78 -11.51 25.56 19.56
C ILE A 78 -10.13 25.20 18.99
N LEU A 79 -9.10 26.01 19.29
CA LEU A 79 -7.74 25.71 18.83
C LEU A 79 -7.18 24.42 19.43
N ILE A 80 -7.40 24.20 20.74
CA ILE A 80 -6.97 22.97 21.43
C ILE A 80 -7.69 21.75 20.84
N GLU A 81 -8.99 21.86 20.59
CA GLU A 81 -9.76 20.81 19.93
C GLU A 81 -9.24 20.52 18.52
N GLY A 82 -8.96 21.56 17.73
CA GLY A 82 -8.36 21.43 16.40
C GLY A 82 -7.01 20.73 16.40
N GLN A 83 -6.13 21.06 17.35
CA GLN A 83 -4.85 20.36 17.54
C GLN A 83 -5.05 18.88 17.88
N LEU A 84 -6.00 18.59 18.77
CA LEU A 84 -6.32 17.22 19.18
C LEU A 84 -6.82 16.40 17.98
N ILE A 85 -7.75 16.93 17.20
CA ILE A 85 -8.27 16.30 15.98
C ILE A 85 -7.15 16.07 14.97
N SER A 86 -6.32 17.08 14.71
CA SER A 86 -5.20 16.98 13.76
C SER A 86 -4.21 15.89 14.17
N ARG A 87 -3.90 15.78 15.46
CA ARG A 87 -3.02 14.75 16.00
C ARG A 87 -3.62 13.34 15.88
N MET A 88 -4.90 13.18 16.17
CA MET A 88 -5.59 11.90 16.01
C MET A 88 -5.67 11.49 14.54
N ALA A 89 -5.94 12.44 13.64
CA ALA A 89 -5.94 12.21 12.21
C ALA A 89 -4.55 11.77 11.72
N LEU A 90 -3.49 12.44 12.15
CA LEU A 90 -2.11 12.06 11.85
C LEU A 90 -1.83 10.60 12.25
N GLN A 91 -2.18 10.21 13.48
CA GLN A 91 -2.00 8.84 13.94
C GLN A 91 -2.77 7.83 13.07
N ALA A 92 -4.03 8.11 12.77
CA ALA A 92 -4.86 7.25 11.91
C ALA A 92 -4.26 7.07 10.50
N PHE A 93 -3.67 8.13 9.93
CA PHE A 93 -3.00 8.06 8.64
C PHE A 93 -1.68 7.30 8.70
N LEU A 94 -0.91 7.42 9.78
CA LEU A 94 0.29 6.58 9.99
C LEU A 94 -0.08 5.09 10.10
N ASP A 95 -1.15 4.76 10.82
CA ASP A 95 -1.64 3.38 10.95
C ASP A 95 -2.15 2.83 9.60
N THR A 96 -2.82 3.68 8.81
CA THR A 96 -3.25 3.36 7.45
C THR A 96 -2.05 3.11 6.53
N ALA A 97 -1.02 3.96 6.59
CA ALA A 97 0.21 3.79 5.84
C ALA A 97 0.93 2.49 6.24
N GLY A 98 1.04 2.18 7.53
CA GLY A 98 1.60 0.92 8.00
C GLY A 98 0.81 -0.31 7.51
N THR A 99 -0.51 -0.23 7.50
CA THR A 99 -1.38 -1.29 6.98
C THR A 99 -1.20 -1.48 5.47
N ALA A 100 -1.15 -0.38 4.72
CA ALA A 100 -0.91 -0.40 3.28
C ALA A 100 0.49 -0.95 2.94
N ALA A 101 1.51 -0.62 3.71
CA ALA A 101 2.87 -1.17 3.56
C ALA A 101 2.87 -2.70 3.78
N ARG A 102 2.22 -3.19 4.84
CA ARG A 102 2.07 -4.64 5.07
C ARG A 102 1.29 -5.34 3.96
N ALA A 103 0.21 -4.73 3.46
CA ALA A 103 -0.54 -5.28 2.33
C ALA A 103 0.31 -5.33 1.04
N THR A 104 1.15 -4.33 0.82
CA THR A 104 2.12 -4.31 -0.29
C THR A 104 3.12 -5.45 -0.14
N ALA A 105 3.67 -5.64 1.05
CA ALA A 105 4.58 -6.74 1.36
C ALA A 105 3.94 -8.12 1.09
N THR A 106 2.72 -8.36 1.61
CA THR A 106 1.96 -9.58 1.34
C THR A 106 1.74 -9.82 -0.15
N ALA A 107 1.44 -8.76 -0.91
CA ALA A 107 1.27 -8.85 -2.35
C ALA A 107 2.57 -9.27 -3.08
N VAL A 108 3.72 -8.77 -2.63
CA VAL A 108 5.02 -9.18 -3.18
C VAL A 108 5.28 -10.67 -2.89
N VAL A 109 4.99 -11.14 -1.67
CA VAL A 109 5.12 -12.57 -1.32
C VAL A 109 4.22 -13.44 -2.20
N MET A 110 2.95 -13.07 -2.38
CA MET A 110 2.02 -13.81 -3.24
C MET A 110 2.55 -13.95 -4.67
N ARG A 111 3.09 -12.86 -5.21
CA ARG A 111 3.65 -12.86 -6.58
C ARG A 111 4.94 -13.64 -6.66
N ARG A 112 5.83 -13.52 -5.67
CA ARG A 112 7.07 -14.30 -5.57
C ARG A 112 6.75 -15.80 -5.53
N SER A 113 5.82 -16.23 -4.69
CA SER A 113 5.45 -17.64 -4.56
C SER A 113 4.79 -18.19 -5.83
N SER A 114 3.90 -17.41 -6.47
CA SER A 114 3.32 -17.77 -7.77
C SER A 114 4.39 -17.94 -8.85
N TRP A 115 5.32 -16.99 -8.94
CA TRP A 115 6.41 -17.04 -9.90
C TRP A 115 7.37 -18.21 -9.64
N LEU A 116 7.81 -18.41 -8.39
CA LEU A 116 8.70 -19.52 -8.01
C LEU A 116 8.08 -20.88 -8.33
N SER A 117 6.80 -21.06 -8.01
CA SER A 117 6.07 -22.29 -8.32
C SER A 117 5.97 -22.56 -9.83
N ALA A 118 5.86 -21.51 -10.65
CA ALA A 118 5.80 -21.63 -12.11
C ALA A 118 7.19 -21.72 -12.79
N SER A 119 8.27 -21.41 -12.09
CA SER A 119 9.62 -21.25 -12.66
C SER A 119 10.37 -22.56 -12.94
N GLY A 120 9.91 -23.68 -12.40
CA GLY A 120 10.62 -24.97 -12.48
C GLY A 120 11.88 -25.06 -11.60
N ILE A 121 12.14 -24.07 -10.73
CA ILE A 121 13.26 -24.06 -9.78
C ILE A 121 13.10 -25.21 -8.76
N PRO A 122 14.18 -25.92 -8.35
CA PRO A 122 14.14 -26.91 -7.28
C PRO A 122 13.56 -26.36 -5.97
N LYS A 123 12.77 -27.15 -5.23
CA LYS A 123 12.04 -26.71 -4.01
C LYS A 123 12.97 -26.16 -2.92
N ASP A 124 14.14 -26.75 -2.79
CA ASP A 124 15.22 -26.38 -1.88
C ASP A 124 15.87 -25.03 -2.22
N LEU A 125 15.72 -24.55 -3.45
CA LEU A 125 16.08 -23.18 -3.85
C LEU A 125 14.88 -22.22 -3.75
N GLN A 126 13.65 -22.70 -3.97
CA GLN A 126 12.44 -21.87 -3.81
C GLN A 126 12.30 -21.36 -2.38
N THR A 127 12.43 -22.24 -1.39
CA THR A 127 12.34 -21.91 0.05
C THR A 127 13.34 -20.83 0.45
N LYS A 128 14.61 -20.94 0.00
CA LYS A 128 15.64 -19.92 0.25
C LYS A 128 15.29 -18.56 -0.31
N VAL A 129 14.61 -18.50 -1.46
CA VAL A 129 14.20 -17.24 -2.09
C VAL A 129 12.95 -16.65 -1.44
N GLU A 130 12.03 -17.48 -0.96
CA GLU A 130 10.85 -17.04 -0.21
C GLU A 130 11.22 -16.37 1.11
N ASP A 131 12.21 -16.90 1.82
CA ASP A 131 12.68 -16.39 3.12
C ASP A 131 13.51 -15.09 3.05
N LEU A 132 13.81 -14.60 1.84
CA LEU A 132 14.53 -13.34 1.69
C LEU A 132 13.68 -12.15 2.17
N PRO A 133 14.26 -11.20 2.92
CA PRO A 133 13.56 -10.00 3.35
C PRO A 133 13.02 -9.22 2.14
N LEU A 134 11.90 -8.53 2.38
CA LEU A 134 11.25 -7.63 1.42
C LEU A 134 11.82 -6.22 1.49
#